data_AF-A0A8J8G2Y9-F1
#
_entry.id   AF-A0A8J8G2Y9-F1
#
_cell.length_a   1.000
_cell.length_b   1.000
_cell.length_c   1.000
_cell.angle_alpha   90.00
_cell.angle_beta   90.00
_cell.angle_gamma   90.00
#
_symmetry.space_group_name_H-M   'P 1'
#
loop_
_entity.id
_entity.type
_entity.pdbx_description
1 polymer ?
#
loop_
_entity_poly.entity_id
_entity_poly.type
_entity_poly.pdbx_seq_one_letter_code
_entity_poly.pdbx_strand_id
1 'polypeptide(L)'
;MAIVSINPTTGEKIKEYEEMTPEEVSKILEKCHVEFKKWRKVPFSERKKLMLQAAKILRENKDSYAKMLTLEMGKIFKDAIGEVEKCAWVC
;
A
#
# COMPACT_ATOMS: atom_id res chain seq x y z
N MET A 1 -1.03 5.36 20.45
CA MET A 1 0.27 6.07 20.29
C MET A 1 0.28 6.65 18.88
N ALA A 2 1.31 7.42 18.51
CA ALA A 2 1.39 7.95 17.15
C ALA A 2 2.35 7.09 16.32
N ILE A 3 1.94 6.73 15.10
CA ILE A 3 2.79 5.99 14.17
C ILE A 3 3.62 7.03 13.41
N VAL A 4 4.93 7.02 13.61
CA VAL A 4 5.83 8.04 13.05
C VAL A 4 6.74 7.43 12.01
N SER A 5 6.81 8.08 10.86
CA SER A 5 7.75 7.80 9.79
C SER A 5 8.96 8.73 9.93
N ILE A 6 10.15 8.16 10.06
CA ILE A 6 11.41 8.89 10.30
C ILE A 6 12.40 8.45 9.23
N ASN A 7 13.04 9.41 8.57
CA ASN A 7 14.08 9.11 7.61
C ASN A 7 15.30 8.53 8.33
N PRO A 8 15.71 7.28 8.06
CA PRO A 8 16.81 6.66 8.80
C PRO A 8 18.18 7.21 8.41
N THR A 9 18.30 7.92 7.28
CA THR A 9 19.56 8.56 6.85
C THR A 9 19.78 9.91 7.53
N THR A 10 18.72 10.69 7.77
CA THR A 10 18.82 12.04 8.34
C THR A 10 18.33 12.14 9.79
N GLY A 11 17.53 11.18 10.25
CA GLY A 11 16.81 11.24 11.52
C GLY A 11 15.59 12.17 11.50
N GLU A 12 15.27 12.77 10.35
CA GLU A 12 14.18 13.73 10.24
C GLU A 12 12.82 13.04 10.20
N LYS A 13 11.85 13.61 10.91
CA LYS A 13 10.46 13.16 10.86
C LYS A 13 9.85 13.50 9.50
N ILE A 14 9.37 12.48 8.80
CA ILE A 14 8.68 12.61 7.51
C ILE A 14 7.22 12.92 7.76
N LYS A 15 6.56 12.08 8.57
CA LYS A 15 5.13 12.20 8.84
C LYS A 15 4.73 11.46 10.11
N GLU A 16 3.62 11.88 10.70
CA GLU A 16 2.96 11.24 11.84
C GLU A 16 1.54 10.89 11.44
N TYR A 17 1.07 9.76 11.95
CA TYR A 17 -0.25 9.22 11.71
C TYR A 17 -0.89 8.85 13.04
N GLU A 18 -2.14 9.24 13.21
CA GLU A 18 -2.94 8.84 14.35
C GLU A 18 -3.29 7.35 14.24
N GLU A 19 -3.21 6.65 15.36
CA GLU A 19 -3.73 5.29 15.46
C GLU A 19 -5.25 5.29 15.37
N MET A 20 -5.80 4.30 14.67
CA MET A 20 -7.24 4.09 14.62
C MET A 20 -7.78 3.67 15.98
N THR A 21 -8.93 4.21 16.37
CA THR A 21 -9.60 3.78 17.62
C THR A 21 -10.21 2.38 17.47
N PRO A 22 -10.46 1.66 18.59
CA PRO A 22 -11.15 0.36 18.54
C PRO A 22 -12.50 0.41 17.80
N GLU A 23 -13.23 1.52 17.90
CA GLU A 23 -14.51 1.73 17.23
C GLU A 23 -14.32 1.92 15.72
N GLU A 24 -13.30 2.67 15.29
CA GLU A 24 -12.97 2.83 13.87
C GLU A 24 -12.56 1.50 13.25
N VAL A 25 -11.71 0.74 13.94
CA VAL A 25 -11.32 -0.61 13.53
C VAL A 25 -12.56 -1.51 13.40
N SER A 26 -13.45 -1.50 14.40
CA SER A 26 -14.68 -2.30 14.37
C SER A 26 -15.59 -1.93 13.19
N LYS A 27 -15.72 -0.63 12.88
CA LYS A 27 -16.48 -0.15 11.71
C LYS A 27 -15.86 -0.61 10.39
N ILE A 28 -14.53 -0.56 10.27
CA ILE A 28 -13.82 -1.02 9.06
C ILE A 28 -14.03 -2.53 8.88
N LEU A 29 -13.94 -3.33 9.95
CA LEU A 29 -14.15 -4.77 9.89
C LEU A 29 -15.56 -5.13 9.42
N GLU A 30 -16.59 -4.47 9.95
CA GLU A 30 -17.97 -4.71 9.50
C GLU A 30 -18.15 -4.34 8.02
N LYS A 31 -17.58 -3.21 7.59
CA LYS A 31 -17.58 -2.81 6.17
C LYS A 31 -16.89 -3.85 5.29
N CYS A 32 -15.73 -4.36 5.70
CA CYS A 32 -15.01 -5.42 5.00
C CYS A 32 -15.85 -6.70 4.86
N HIS A 33 -16.56 -7.09 5.91
CA HIS A 33 -17.46 -8.26 5.88
C HIS A 33 -18.63 -8.08 4.90
N VAL A 34 -19.26 -6.90 4.91
CA VAL A 34 -20.33 -6.57 3.97
C VAL A 34 -19.84 -6.60 2.52
N GLU A 35 -18.67 -6.01 2.24
CA GLU A 35 -18.08 -6.02 0.90
C GLU A 35 -17.65 -7.42 0.48
N PHE A 36 -17.08 -8.23 1.38
CA PHE A 36 -16.73 -9.62 1.10
C PHE A 36 -17.96 -10.43 0.61
N LYS A 37 -19.12 -10.28 1.26
CA LYS A 37 -20.36 -10.97 0.84
C LYS A 37 -20.79 -10.62 -0.59
N LYS A 38 -20.46 -9.42 -1.07
CA LYS A 38 -20.68 -8.98 -2.45
C LYS A 38 -19.58 -9.53 -3.38
N TRP A 39 -18.32 -9.30 -3.02
CA TRP A 39 -17.14 -9.65 -3.82
C TRP A 39 -16.95 -11.15 -4.03
N ARG A 40 -17.40 -12.00 -3.09
CA ARG A 40 -17.38 -13.46 -3.27
C ARG A 40 -18.22 -13.94 -4.46
N LYS A 41 -19.14 -13.11 -4.96
CA LYS A 41 -19.96 -13.40 -6.15
C LYS A 41 -19.39 -12.77 -7.43
N VAL A 42 -18.37 -11.93 -7.32
CA VAL A 42 -17.77 -11.24 -8.47
C VAL A 42 -16.94 -12.24 -9.29
N PRO A 43 -17.19 -12.34 -10.61
CA PRO A 43 -16.44 -13.23 -11.48
C PRO A 43 -14.94 -12.96 -11.44
N PHE A 44 -14.15 -14.00 -11.65
CA PHE A 44 -12.69 -13.86 -11.71
C PHE A 44 -12.24 -12.88 -12.81
N SER A 45 -12.95 -12.81 -13.93
CA SER A 45 -12.64 -11.88 -15.03
C SER A 45 -12.61 -10.41 -14.58
N GLU A 46 -13.58 -9.98 -13.77
CA GLU A 46 -13.62 -8.61 -13.26
C GLU A 46 -12.52 -8.37 -12.22
N ARG A 47 -12.28 -9.34 -11.33
CA ARG A 47 -11.16 -9.27 -10.36
C ARG A 47 -9.80 -9.17 -11.06
N LYS A 48 -9.60 -9.95 -12.12
CA LYS A 48 -8.40 -9.92 -12.96
C LYS A 48 -8.18 -8.55 -13.58
N LYS A 49 -9.22 -7.89 -14.12
CA LYS A 49 -9.09 -6.55 -14.71
C LYS A 49 -8.53 -5.56 -13.68
N LEU A 50 -9.03 -5.60 -12.45
CA LEU A 50 -8.61 -4.70 -11.37
C LEU A 50 -7.17 -5.00 -10.92
N MET A 51 -6.78 -6.26 -10.85
CA MET A 51 -5.39 -6.65 -10.55
C MET A 51 -4.41 -6.14 -11.63
N LEU A 52 -4.76 -6.30 -12.92
CA LEU A 52 -3.95 -5.76 -14.02
C LEU A 52 -3.89 -4.23 -13.99
N GLN A 53 -4.96 -3.57 -13.57
CA GLN A 53 -4.97 -2.12 -13.37
C GLN A 53 -4.06 -1.70 -12.20
N ALA A 54 -4.05 -2.46 -11.09
CA ALA A 54 -3.11 -2.22 -9.99
C ALA A 54 -1.66 -2.38 -10.46
N ALA A 55 -1.35 -3.42 -11.26
CA ALA A 55 -0.04 -3.61 -11.87
C ALA A 55 0.37 -2.40 -12.74
N LYS A 56 -0.56 -1.85 -13.51
CA LYS A 56 -0.33 -0.66 -14.33
C LYS A 56 -0.02 0.57 -13.46
N ILE A 57 -0.83 0.83 -12.42
CA ILE A 57 -0.65 1.97 -11.51
C ILE A 57 0.71 1.90 -10.79
N LEU A 58 1.12 0.71 -10.34
CA LEU A 58 2.42 0.50 -9.72
C LEU A 58 3.58 0.88 -10.65
N ARG A 59 3.49 0.52 -11.94
CA ARG A 59 4.52 0.86 -12.94
C ARG A 59 4.53 2.35 -13.28
N GLU A 60 3.35 2.95 -13.43
CA GLU A 60 3.21 4.38 -13.75
C GLU A 60 3.75 5.29 -12.63
N ASN A 61 3.60 4.87 -11.36
CA ASN A 61 4.00 5.65 -10.19
C ASN A 61 5.27 5.12 -9.52
N LYS A 62 6.03 4.29 -10.23
CA LYS A 62 7.13 3.51 -9.68
C LYS A 62 8.16 4.34 -8.92
N ASP A 63 8.58 5.45 -9.49
CA ASP A 63 9.58 6.33 -8.87
C ASP A 63 9.06 6.99 -7.59
N SER A 64 7.76 7.33 -7.54
CA SER A 64 7.13 7.89 -6.35
C SER A 64 7.08 6.88 -5.21
N TYR A 65 6.64 5.64 -5.50
CA TYR A 65 6.62 4.57 -4.51
C TYR A 65 8.02 4.17 -4.05
N ALA A 66 8.98 4.06 -4.97
CA ALA A 66 10.37 3.77 -4.61
C ALA A 66 10.97 4.88 -3.73
N LYS A 67 10.66 6.15 -4.00
CA LYS A 67 11.11 7.27 -3.17
C LYS A 67 10.53 7.18 -1.76
N MET A 68 9.25 6.83 -1.62
CA MET A 68 8.63 6.60 -0.31
C MET A 68 9.36 5.48 0.45
N LEU A 69 9.57 4.32 -0.18
CA LEU A 69 10.27 3.19 0.44
C LEU A 69 11.69 3.56 0.89
N THR A 70 12.42 4.33 0.08
CA THR A 70 13.75 4.82 0.42
C THR A 70 13.72 5.81 1.57
N LEU A 71 12.79 6.77 1.56
CA LEU A 71 12.74 7.80 2.59
C LEU A 71 12.33 7.23 3.94
N GLU A 72 11.32 6.38 3.99
CA GLU A 72 10.77 5.91 5.27
C GLU A 72 11.60 4.76 5.89
N MET A 73 12.28 3.93 5.08
CA MET A 73 12.98 2.72 5.55
C MET A 73 14.46 2.66 5.13
N GLY A 74 14.97 3.62 4.37
CA GLY A 74 16.40 3.71 4.02
C GLY A 74 16.86 2.74 2.93
N LYS A 75 15.92 2.08 2.24
CA LYS A 75 16.24 1.15 1.15
C LYS A 75 16.91 1.88 -0.01
N ILE A 76 17.92 1.27 -0.64
CA ILE A 76 18.55 1.81 -1.85
C ILE A 76 17.47 2.00 -2.93
N PHE A 77 17.39 3.19 -3.52
CA PHE A 77 16.32 3.56 -4.47
C PHE A 77 16.17 2.55 -5.62
N LYS A 78 17.29 2.07 -6.18
CA LYS A 78 17.27 1.06 -7.24
C LYS A 78 16.62 -0.27 -6.80
N ASP A 79 16.84 -0.69 -5.56
CA ASP A 79 16.23 -1.90 -5.02
C ASP A 79 14.74 -1.68 -4.71
N ALA A 80 14.36 -0.47 -4.31
CA ALA A 80 12.97 -0.08 -4.10
C ALA A 80 12.20 -0.06 -5.43
N ILE A 81 12.81 0.43 -6.51
CA ILE A 81 12.28 0.31 -7.89
C ILE A 81 12.04 -1.17 -8.24
N GLY A 82 13.01 -2.04 -7.95
CA GLY A 82 12.88 -3.48 -8.18
C GLY A 82 11.76 -4.12 -7.37
N GLU A 83 11.52 -3.68 -6.14
CA GLU A 83 10.40 -4.14 -5.32
C GLU A 83 9.05 -3.71 -5.91
N VAL A 84 8.91 -2.48 -6.36
CA VAL A 84 7.68 -2.00 -7.01
C VAL A 84 7.38 -2.79 -8.29
N GLU A 85 8.39 -3.06 -9.11
CA GLU A 85 8.24 -3.90 -10.31
C GLU A 85 7.85 -5.34 -9.95
N LYS A 86 8.43 -5.90 -8.88
CA LYS A 86 8.06 -7.23 -8.39
C LYS A 86 6.61 -7.27 -7.92
N CYS A 87 6.14 -6.25 -7.21
CA CYS A 87 4.74 -6.13 -6.81
C CYS A 87 3.81 -6.04 -8.03
N ALA A 88 4.19 -5.26 -9.06
CA ALA A 88 3.43 -5.16 -10.30
C ALA A 88 3.45 -6.46 -11.13
N TRP A 89 4.45 -7.32 -10.96
CA TRP A 89 4.55 -8.62 -11.63
C TRP A 89 3.65 -9.68 -10.99
N VAL A 90 3.45 -9.65 -9.67
CA VAL A 90 2.57 -10.60 -8.96
C VAL A 90 1.10 -10.18 -8.91
N CYS A 91 0.78 -8.99 -9.44
CA CYS A 91 -0.58 -8.51 -9.64
C CYS A 91 -1.19 -9.15 -10.91
#